data_AF-A0A6I9Z556-F1
#
_entry.id   AF-A0A6I9Z556-F1
#
_cell.length_a   1.000
_cell.length_b   1.000
_cell.length_c   1.000
_cell.angle_alpha   90.00
_cell.angle_beta   90.00
_cell.angle_gamma   90.00
#
_symmetry.space_group_name_H-M   'P 1'
#
loop_
_entity.id
_entity.type
_entity.pdbx_description
1 polymer ?
#
loop_
_entity_poly.entity_id
_entity_poly.type
_entity_poly.pdbx_seq_one_letter_code
_entity_poly.pdbx_strand_id
1 'polypeptide(L)'
;MSVSDFEQLAEIELQKDEAENTAMGETRSFSAAQSNQEFGISLTHPYYDVARHGIVHSAGDDSLGRKVIAFSSCRLPPSHQINHCQLLEYLKFTLEQYVESDYTLVYFHYGLNSQ
;
A
#
# COMPACT_ATOMS: atom_id res chain seq x y z
N MET A 1 -24.21 41.89 -18.04
CA MET A 1 -23.75 40.89 -17.05
C MET A 1 -22.91 41.67 -16.05
N SER A 2 -23.36 41.69 -14.80
CA SER A 2 -22.76 42.47 -13.73
C SER A 2 -21.55 41.74 -13.12
N VAL A 3 -20.62 42.46 -12.50
CA VAL A 3 -19.45 41.85 -11.81
C VAL A 3 -19.91 40.86 -10.73
N SER A 4 -21.07 41.12 -10.14
CA SER A 4 -21.75 40.27 -9.16
C SER A 4 -22.16 38.91 -9.74
N ASP A 5 -22.41 38.82 -11.04
CA ASP A 5 -22.79 37.55 -11.69
C ASP A 5 -21.57 36.60 -11.82
N PHE A 6 -20.36 37.15 -11.95
CA PHE A 6 -19.12 36.36 -12.05
C PHE A 6 -18.65 35.83 -10.69
N GLU A 7 -18.85 36.62 -9.63
CA GLU A 7 -18.47 36.24 -8.27
C GLU A 7 -19.34 35.08 -7.75
N GLN A 8 -20.64 35.11 -8.07
CA GLN A 8 -21.55 33.99 -7.77
C GLN A 8 -21.17 32.71 -8.51
N LEU A 9 -20.70 32.80 -9.75
CA LEU A 9 -20.24 31.62 -10.50
C LEU A 9 -18.97 31.02 -9.90
N ALA A 10 -18.04 31.85 -9.41
CA ALA A 10 -16.83 31.40 -8.75
C ALA A 10 -17.13 30.69 -7.41
N GLU A 11 -18.08 31.21 -6.61
CA GLU A 11 -18.52 30.54 -5.38
C GLU A 11 -19.19 29.18 -5.67
N ILE A 12 -19.94 29.06 -6.77
CA ILE A 12 -20.58 27.81 -7.18
C ILE A 12 -19.54 26.77 -7.66
N GLU A 13 -18.51 27.19 -8.41
CA GLU A 13 -17.41 26.29 -8.79
C GLU A 13 -16.60 25.83 -7.56
N LEU A 14 -16.28 26.75 -6.64
CA LEU A 14 -15.54 26.40 -5.43
C LEU A 14 -16.28 25.38 -4.56
N GLN A 15 -17.61 25.56 -4.39
CA GLN A 15 -18.46 24.60 -3.67
C GLN A 15 -18.57 23.25 -4.37
N LYS A 16 -18.52 23.24 -5.71
CA LYS A 16 -18.54 22.01 -6.50
C LYS A 16 -17.23 21.23 -6.39
N ASP A 17 -16.10 21.91 -6.40
CA ASP A 17 -14.78 21.31 -6.20
C ASP A 17 -14.60 20.78 -4.76
N GLU A 18 -15.13 21.48 -3.75
CA GLU A 18 -15.18 20.97 -2.36
C GLU A 18 -16.07 19.72 -2.24
N ALA A 19 -17.23 19.69 -2.93
CA ALA A 19 -18.11 18.53 -2.95
C ALA A 19 -17.49 17.33 -3.70
N GLU A 20 -16.77 17.57 -4.80
CA GLU A 20 -16.09 16.53 -5.57
C GLU A 20 -14.88 15.95 -4.81
N ASN A 21 -14.13 16.78 -4.09
CA ASN A 21 -13.04 16.33 -3.21
C ASN A 21 -13.57 15.53 -2.01
N THR A 22 -14.76 15.87 -1.50
CA THR A 22 -15.42 15.11 -0.42
C THR A 22 -15.93 13.75 -0.92
N ALA A 23 -16.45 13.68 -2.15
CA ALA A 23 -16.89 12.43 -2.78
C ALA A 23 -15.72 11.51 -3.18
N MET A 24 -14.56 12.05 -3.56
CA MET A 24 -13.36 11.23 -3.81
C MET A 24 -12.68 10.72 -2.52
N GLY A 25 -13.00 11.29 -1.36
CA GLY A 25 -12.60 10.79 -0.05
C GLY A 25 -13.24 9.45 0.36
N GLU A 26 -14.27 8.99 -0.36
CA GLU A 26 -14.98 7.73 -0.12
C GLU A 26 -14.52 6.56 -1.01
N THR A 27 -13.52 6.76 -1.88
CA THR A 27 -12.72 5.61 -2.35
C THR A 27 -11.84 5.21 -1.20
N ARG A 28 -12.41 4.41 -0.28
CA ARG A 28 -11.78 3.74 0.87
C ARG A 28 -10.34 4.18 1.01
N SER A 29 -10.14 5.19 1.84
CA SER A 29 -8.96 5.28 2.67
C SER A 29 -8.66 3.86 3.15
N PHE A 30 -7.75 3.17 2.42
CA PHE A 30 -7.07 1.99 2.91
C PHE A 30 -6.34 2.51 4.10
N SER A 31 -7.03 2.41 5.22
CA SER A 31 -6.80 3.27 6.36
C SER A 31 -5.34 3.10 6.74
N ALA A 32 -4.62 4.22 6.74
CA ALA A 32 -3.38 4.37 7.48
C ALA A 32 -3.56 3.98 8.97
N ALA A 33 -4.79 3.71 9.43
CA ALA A 33 -5.10 3.08 10.70
C ALA A 33 -4.70 1.58 10.80
N GLN A 34 -4.40 0.88 9.70
CA GLN A 34 -3.90 -0.51 9.75
C GLN A 34 -2.37 -0.62 9.77
N SER A 35 -1.61 0.48 9.62
CA SER A 35 -0.14 0.41 9.69
C SER A 35 0.40 0.24 11.11
N ASN A 36 -0.46 0.26 12.13
CA ASN A 36 -0.10 0.03 13.53
C ASN A 36 -0.51 -1.36 14.04
N GLN A 37 -0.87 -2.32 13.17
CA GLN A 37 -0.69 -3.70 13.59
C GLN A 37 0.81 -3.90 13.72
N GLU A 38 1.29 -3.88 14.96
CA GLU A 38 2.51 -4.57 15.37
C GLU A 38 2.44 -5.94 14.71
N PHE A 39 3.09 -6.08 13.55
CA PHE A 39 3.30 -7.37 12.95
C PHE A 39 3.98 -8.17 14.06
N GLY A 40 3.30 -9.18 14.62
CA GLY A 40 3.78 -10.01 15.72
C GLY A 40 4.95 -10.90 15.30
N ILE A 41 5.96 -10.29 14.68
CA ILE A 41 7.16 -10.92 14.18
C ILE A 41 8.07 -11.08 15.38
N SER A 42 8.37 -12.33 15.71
CA SER A 42 9.34 -12.65 16.75
C SER A 42 10.68 -11.98 16.45
N LEU A 43 11.31 -11.41 17.48
CA LEU A 43 12.70 -10.91 17.42
C LEU A 43 13.71 -11.99 17.00
N THR A 44 13.34 -13.27 17.11
CA THR A 44 14.15 -14.41 16.68
C THR A 44 13.94 -14.79 15.21
N HIS A 45 13.13 -14.04 14.45
CA HIS A 45 12.87 -14.34 13.04
C HIS A 45 14.15 -14.13 12.22
N PRO A 46 14.56 -15.09 11.36
CA PRO A 46 15.82 -15.01 10.60
C PRO A 46 15.91 -13.79 9.68
N TYR A 47 14.75 -13.27 9.25
CA TYR A 47 14.63 -12.06 8.42
C TYR A 47 13.99 -10.89 9.17
N TYR A 48 14.12 -10.81 10.50
CA TYR A 48 13.47 -9.77 11.32
C TYR A 48 13.68 -8.35 10.77
N ASP A 49 14.91 -8.03 10.36
CA ASP A 49 15.30 -6.70 9.84
C ASP A 49 14.47 -6.26 8.64
N VAL A 50 14.08 -7.21 7.77
CA VAL A 50 13.26 -6.95 6.59
C VAL A 50 11.77 -7.10 6.91
N ALA A 51 11.41 -8.16 7.64
CA ALA A 51 10.03 -8.52 7.93
C ALA A 51 9.30 -7.42 8.73
N ARG A 52 10.00 -6.76 9.67
CA ARG A 52 9.44 -5.67 10.49
C ARG A 52 8.89 -4.49 9.69
N HIS A 53 9.37 -4.28 8.45
CA HIS A 53 8.89 -3.22 7.58
C HIS A 53 7.53 -3.53 6.95
N GLY A 54 7.03 -4.77 7.05
CA GLY A 54 5.75 -5.17 6.49
C GLY A 54 5.69 -5.02 4.96
N ILE A 55 6.83 -5.23 4.28
CA ILE A 55 6.96 -5.12 2.82
C ILE A 55 6.15 -6.23 2.12
N VAL A 56 6.17 -7.44 2.68
CA VAL A 56 5.43 -8.61 2.17
C VAL A 56 4.40 -9.02 3.21
N HIS A 57 3.14 -9.18 2.81
CA HIS A 57 2.07 -9.66 3.69
C HIS A 57 1.01 -10.45 2.91
N SER A 58 0.34 -11.40 3.58
CA SER A 58 -0.79 -12.13 3.01
C SER A 58 -2.04 -11.24 3.04
N ALA A 59 -2.57 -10.92 1.87
CA ALA A 59 -3.77 -10.10 1.71
C ALA A 59 -5.08 -10.92 1.70
N GLY A 60 -5.02 -12.21 2.07
CA GLY A 60 -6.15 -13.12 2.08
C GLY A 60 -6.18 -14.05 0.86
N ASP A 61 -7.39 -14.39 0.41
CA ASP A 61 -7.65 -15.32 -0.70
C ASP A 61 -8.46 -14.62 -1.79
N ASP A 62 -8.22 -14.97 -3.06
CA ASP A 62 -9.03 -14.50 -4.18
C ASP A 62 -10.37 -15.27 -4.28
N SER A 63 -11.20 -14.92 -5.26
CA SER A 63 -12.50 -15.58 -5.46
C SER A 63 -12.40 -17.07 -5.81
N LEU A 64 -11.21 -17.55 -6.19
CA LEU A 64 -10.91 -18.95 -6.49
C LEU A 64 -10.22 -19.67 -5.31
N GLY A 65 -10.05 -19.00 -4.17
CA GLY A 65 -9.40 -19.55 -2.98
C GLY A 65 -7.86 -19.56 -3.06
N ARG A 66 -7.27 -18.88 -4.04
CA ARG A 66 -5.81 -18.76 -4.18
C ARG A 66 -5.28 -17.67 -3.25
N LYS A 67 -4.14 -17.94 -2.62
CA LYS A 67 -3.52 -16.98 -1.70
C LYS A 67 -3.11 -15.73 -2.46
N VAL A 68 -3.50 -14.57 -1.95
CA VAL A 68 -3.07 -13.26 -2.44
C VAL A 68 -1.99 -12.74 -1.53
N ILE A 69 -0.84 -12.42 -2.11
CA ILE A 69 0.34 -11.92 -1.40
C ILE A 69 0.60 -10.51 -1.92
N ALA A 70 0.68 -9.55 -1.01
CA ALA A 70 0.92 -8.16 -1.34
C ALA A 70 2.39 -7.80 -1.10
N PHE A 71 3.04 -7.23 -2.11
CA PHE A 71 4.33 -6.56 -2.00
C PHE A 71 4.11 -5.05 -2.01
N SER A 72 4.35 -4.41 -0.87
CA SER A 72 4.13 -2.97 -0.66
C SER A 72 5.44 -2.21 -0.79
N SER A 73 5.74 -1.72 -1.99
CA SER A 73 6.99 -1.02 -2.27
C SER A 73 7.11 0.32 -1.53
N CYS A 74 5.98 0.93 -1.16
CA CYS A 74 5.93 2.17 -0.36
C CYS A 74 6.44 2.00 1.08
N ARG A 75 6.59 0.76 1.57
CA ARG A 75 7.13 0.45 2.90
C ARG A 75 8.62 0.11 2.86
N LEU A 76 9.25 0.15 1.69
CA LEU A 76 10.69 -0.05 1.59
C LEU A 76 11.42 1.12 2.27
N PRO A 77 12.41 0.83 3.12
CA PRO A 77 13.36 1.83 3.57
C PRO A 77 14.13 2.40 2.37
N PRO A 78 14.84 3.52 2.56
CA PRO A 78 15.85 3.96 1.61
C PRO A 78 16.80 2.81 1.24
N SER A 79 17.21 2.72 -0.03
CA SER A 79 17.99 1.58 -0.57
C SER A 79 19.26 1.28 0.23
N HIS A 80 19.90 2.29 0.81
CA HIS A 80 21.10 2.13 1.63
C HIS A 80 20.85 1.52 3.02
N GLN A 81 19.60 1.50 3.49
CA GLN A 81 19.20 1.00 4.81
C GLN A 81 18.65 -0.43 4.75
N ILE A 82 18.42 -0.96 3.55
CA ILE A 82 17.86 -2.30 3.37
C ILE A 82 18.84 -3.19 2.61
N ASN A 83 19.07 -4.38 3.14
CA ASN A 83 19.84 -5.40 2.44
C ASN A 83 18.95 -6.06 1.37
N HIS A 84 19.19 -5.72 0.10
CA HIS A 84 18.44 -6.26 -1.03
C HIS A 84 18.56 -7.78 -1.19
N CYS A 85 19.72 -8.36 -0.85
CA CYS A 85 19.90 -9.81 -0.88
C CYS A 85 19.01 -10.48 0.18
N GLN A 86 19.01 -9.95 1.40
CA GLN A 86 18.18 -10.44 2.50
C GLN A 86 16.68 -10.25 2.21
N LEU A 87 16.29 -9.15 1.54
CA LEU A 87 14.92 -8.95 1.08
C LEU A 87 14.50 -10.01 0.07
N LEU A 88 15.36 -10.34 -0.89
CA LEU A 88 15.08 -11.36 -1.89
C LEU A 88 14.96 -12.76 -1.24
N GLU A 89 15.84 -13.08 -0.30
CA GLU A 89 15.76 -14.32 0.48
C GLU A 89 14.47 -14.38 1.32
N TYR A 90 14.09 -13.27 1.97
CA TYR A 90 12.85 -13.19 2.71
C TYR A 90 11.61 -13.39 1.81
N LEU A 91 11.63 -12.81 0.61
CA LEU A 91 10.56 -13.01 -0.38
C LEU A 91 10.49 -14.48 -0.79
N LYS A 92 11.62 -15.12 -1.11
CA LYS A 92 11.68 -16.56 -1.43
C LYS A 92 11.15 -17.40 -0.27
N PHE A 93 11.64 -17.18 0.94
CA PHE A 93 11.20 -17.87 2.16
C PHE A 93 9.68 -17.78 2.36
N THR A 94 9.11 -16.60 2.11
CA THR A 94 7.66 -16.38 2.23
C THR A 94 6.89 -17.09 1.12
N LEU A 95 7.35 -17.01 -0.13
CA LEU A 95 6.68 -17.63 -1.28
C LEU A 95 6.79 -19.16 -1.28
N GLU A 96 7.86 -19.72 -0.72
CA GLU A 96 8.03 -21.17 -0.54
C GLU A 96 6.89 -21.79 0.28
N GLN A 97 6.29 -21.04 1.23
CA GLN A 97 5.14 -21.51 2.00
C GLN A 97 3.86 -21.67 1.18
N TYR A 98 3.82 -21.05 -0.01
CA TYR A 98 2.66 -21.04 -0.90
C TYR A 98 2.92 -21.75 -2.22
N VAL A 99 4.10 -22.34 -2.42
CA VAL A 99 4.52 -22.92 -3.70
C VAL A 99 3.73 -24.19 -4.08
N GLU A 100 3.14 -24.87 -3.10
CA GLU A 100 2.32 -26.07 -3.31
C GLU A 100 0.99 -25.76 -4.02
N SER A 101 0.57 -24.49 -4.05
CA SER A 101 -0.69 -24.05 -4.66
C SER A 101 -0.48 -22.82 -5.52
N ASP A 102 -1.43 -22.55 -6.43
CA ASP A 102 -1.39 -21.32 -7.20
C ASP A 102 -1.61 -20.11 -6.27
N TYR A 103 -0.75 -19.10 -6.40
CA TYR A 103 -0.84 -17.84 -5.65
C TYR A 103 -0.77 -16.64 -6.59
N THR A 104 -1.29 -15.51 -6.12
CA THR A 104 -1.19 -14.22 -6.82
C THR A 104 -0.30 -13.28 -6.02
N LEU A 105 0.77 -12.78 -6.64
CA LEU A 105 1.61 -11.74 -6.07
C LEU A 105 1.22 -10.37 -6.66
N VAL A 106 0.75 -9.47 -5.81
CA VAL A 106 0.37 -8.11 -6.20
C VAL A 106 1.48 -7.14 -5.80
N TYR A 107 2.02 -6.40 -6.77
CA TYR A 107 3.06 -5.40 -6.55
C TYR A 107 2.45 -4.00 -6.49
N PHE A 108 2.51 -3.37 -5.32
CA PHE A 108 2.08 -1.98 -5.13
C PHE A 108 3.26 -1.04 -5.27
N HIS A 109 3.29 -0.33 -6.40
CA HIS A 109 4.26 0.72 -6.69
C HIS A 109 3.62 2.09 -6.45
N TYR A 110 3.70 2.59 -5.22
CA TYR A 110 3.23 3.92 -4.86
C TYR A 110 4.35 4.71 -4.19
N GLY A 111 4.52 5.97 -4.58
CA GLY A 111 5.47 6.90 -3.95
C GLY A 111 6.95 6.70 -4.30
N LEU A 112 7.28 5.79 -5.21
CA LEU A 112 8.63 5.66 -5.77
C LEU A 112 8.71 6.47 -7.06
N ASN A 113 9.50 7.54 -7.04
CA ASN A 113 9.78 8.35 -8.24
C ASN A 113 11.15 7.93 -8.78
N SER A 114 11.20 7.46 -10.03
CA SER A 114 12.46 7.37 -10.77
C SER A 114 12.80 8.79 -11.24
N GLN A 115 13.83 9.41 -10.67
CA GLN A 115 14.48 10.56 -11.30
C GLN A 115 15.68 10.08 -12.12
#